data_AF-A0A2N5YYI9-F1
#
_entry.id   AF-A0A2N5YYI9-F1
#
_cell.length_a   1.000
_cell.length_b   1.000
_cell.length_c   1.000
_cell.angle_alpha   90.00
_cell.angle_beta   90.00
_cell.angle_gamma   90.00
#
_symmetry.space_group_name_H-M   'P 1'
#
loop_
_entity.id
_entity.type
_entity.pdbx_description
1 polymer ?
#
loop_
_entity_poly.entity_id
_entity_poly.type
_entity_poly.pdbx_seq_one_letter_code
_entity_poly.pdbx_strand_id
1 'polypeptide(L)'
;MADGKTVLLSFFQTDCGTCILEAPVIDSIYIQFGSGEEELLVWGIVSPYDGLTEIEEFIVNTEITYPCFPTGHAEDVFAYYDISYTPQVYIVCDYMVSESIPFFQIVENLDYCFPTEIKNIDISPDVYSNFEQLYINNPYGEPVIVSIYDITGRQINRININPQQEQIIDNLKPNNIYIVNILSESGVLTNKKVLIK
;
A
#
# COMPACT_ATOMS: atom_id res chain seq x y z
N MET A 1 10.71 11.65 3.76
CA MET A 1 10.29 10.28 3.40
C MET A 1 11.55 9.49 3.10
N ALA A 2 11.55 8.18 3.35
CA ALA A 2 12.71 7.31 3.15
C ALA A 2 12.93 6.99 1.66
N ASP A 3 13.15 8.03 0.86
CA ASP A 3 13.50 7.94 -0.57
C ASP A 3 12.49 7.13 -1.43
N GLY A 4 11.20 7.24 -1.11
CA GLY A 4 10.12 6.54 -1.82
C GLY A 4 9.81 5.12 -1.32
N LYS A 5 10.48 4.66 -0.26
CA LYS A 5 10.21 3.35 0.37
C LYS A 5 9.06 3.41 1.36
N THR A 6 8.35 2.30 1.48
CA THR A 6 7.39 2.06 2.56
C THR A 6 8.14 1.74 3.84
N VAL A 7 7.69 2.29 4.97
CA VAL A 7 8.27 2.03 6.29
C VAL A 7 7.25 1.36 7.18
N LEU A 8 7.58 0.19 7.70
CA LEU A 8 6.84 -0.46 8.76
C LEU A 8 7.48 -0.12 10.11
N LEU A 9 6.69 0.49 10.99
CA LEU A 9 7.08 0.80 12.35
C LEU A 9 6.54 -0.28 13.28
N SER A 10 7.44 -0.95 14.00
CA SER A 10 7.09 -1.94 15.02
C SER A 10 7.40 -1.35 16.39
N PHE A 11 6.37 -0.95 17.16
CA PHE A 11 6.53 -0.44 18.52
C PHE A 11 6.50 -1.59 19.51
N PHE A 12 7.55 -1.75 20.32
CA PHE A 12 7.66 -2.89 21.23
C PHE A 12 8.40 -2.58 22.55
N GLN A 13 8.26 -3.52 23.49
CA GLN A 13 9.03 -3.62 24.73
C GLN A 13 9.80 -4.94 24.75
N THR A 14 10.99 -4.96 25.34
CA THR A 14 11.86 -6.15 25.32
C THR A 14 11.32 -7.30 26.17
N ASP A 15 10.58 -7.00 27.24
CA ASP A 15 9.99 -7.97 28.17
C ASP A 15 8.52 -8.35 27.85
N CYS A 16 8.00 -7.87 26.72
CA CYS A 16 6.64 -8.11 26.28
C CYS A 16 6.52 -9.47 25.58
N GLY A 17 5.79 -10.40 26.20
CA GLY A 17 5.63 -11.77 25.68
C GLY A 17 5.05 -11.84 24.26
N THR A 18 4.08 -10.99 23.93
CA THR A 18 3.53 -10.90 22.56
C THR A 18 4.55 -10.33 21.58
N CYS A 19 5.35 -9.36 22.01
CA CYS A 19 6.39 -8.74 21.18
C CYS A 19 7.47 -9.76 20.79
N ILE A 20 7.87 -10.63 21.73
CA ILE A 20 8.79 -11.75 21.48
C ILE A 20 8.23 -12.73 20.44
N LEU A 21 6.91 -12.96 20.42
CA LEU A 21 6.26 -13.86 19.48
C LEU A 21 6.08 -13.24 18.08
N GLU A 22 5.78 -11.94 18.00
CA GLU A 22 5.52 -11.25 16.74
C GLU A 22 6.80 -10.81 16.02
N ALA A 23 7.87 -10.51 16.74
CA ALA A 23 9.12 -10.01 16.16
C ALA A 23 9.72 -10.92 15.07
N PRO A 24 9.82 -12.26 15.25
CA PRO A 24 10.30 -13.15 14.19
C PRO A 24 9.39 -13.17 12.95
N VAL A 25 8.08 -12.97 13.12
CA VAL A 25 7.14 -12.91 12.01
C VAL A 25 7.35 -11.64 11.21
N ILE A 26 7.51 -10.50 11.89
CA ILE A 26 7.82 -9.21 11.27
C ILE A 26 9.17 -9.27 10.56
N ASP A 27 10.18 -9.94 11.14
CA ASP A 27 11.48 -10.10 10.50
C ASP A 27 11.44 -10.97 9.24
N SER A 28 10.63 -12.03 9.23
CA SER A 28 10.39 -12.80 8.02
C SER A 28 9.83 -11.94 6.89
N ILE A 29 8.95 -10.97 7.21
CA ILE A 29 8.44 -9.99 6.24
C ILE A 29 9.57 -9.06 5.78
N TYR A 30 10.34 -8.49 6.72
CA TYR A 30 11.50 -7.66 6.39
C TYR A 30 12.46 -8.34 5.40
N ILE A 31 12.80 -9.60 5.66
CA ILE A 31 13.68 -10.40 4.81
C ILE A 31 13.06 -10.65 3.44
N GLN A 32 11.77 -11.01 3.39
CA GLN A 32 11.04 -11.27 2.15
C GLN A 32 10.98 -10.04 1.22
N PHE A 33 10.90 -8.83 1.79
CA PHE A 33 10.86 -7.57 1.04
C PHE A 33 12.24 -6.91 0.90
N GLY A 34 13.29 -7.73 0.76
CA GLY A 34 14.62 -7.27 0.37
C GLY A 34 15.47 -6.72 1.52
N SER A 35 15.11 -6.98 2.78
CA SER A 35 15.95 -6.62 3.95
C SER A 35 16.39 -5.15 3.97
N GLY A 36 15.48 -4.24 3.61
CA GLY A 36 15.75 -2.80 3.60
C GLY A 36 16.40 -2.25 2.33
N GLU A 37 16.88 -3.12 1.43
CA GLU A 37 17.48 -2.72 0.15
C GLU A 37 16.43 -2.40 -0.92
N GLU A 38 15.26 -3.04 -0.85
CA GLU A 38 14.16 -2.89 -1.82
C GLU A 38 13.08 -1.92 -1.31
N GLU A 39 11.79 -2.27 -1.41
CA GLU A 39 10.66 -1.36 -1.23
C GLU A 39 10.23 -1.14 0.22
N LEU A 40 10.68 -2.01 1.13
CA LEU A 40 10.29 -2.00 2.54
C LEU A 40 11.46 -1.75 3.47
N LEU A 41 11.30 -0.77 4.37
CA LEU A 41 12.08 -0.63 5.58
C LEU A 41 11.25 -1.11 6.77
N VAL A 42 11.87 -1.84 7.69
CA VAL A 42 11.25 -2.18 8.98
C VAL A 42 12.08 -1.56 10.08
N TRP A 43 11.44 -0.76 10.94
CA TRP A 43 12.08 -0.11 12.08
C TRP A 43 11.39 -0.53 13.37
N GLY A 44 12.14 -1.20 14.23
CA GLY A 44 11.73 -1.44 15.61
C GLY A 44 11.89 -0.16 16.43
N ILE A 45 10.81 0.36 16.99
CA ILE A 45 10.83 1.54 17.86
C ILE A 45 10.66 1.05 19.29
N VAL A 46 11.75 1.08 20.05
CA VAL A 46 11.80 0.50 21.39
C VAL A 46 11.25 1.48 22.42
N SER A 47 10.49 0.97 23.38
CA SER A 47 10.00 1.71 24.54
C SER A 47 11.13 2.47 25.27
N PRO A 48 10.85 3.68 25.80
CA PRO A 48 11.86 4.51 26.47
C PRO A 48 12.42 3.89 27.76
N TYR A 49 11.80 2.82 28.28
CA TYR A 49 12.22 2.13 29.50
C TYR A 49 13.28 1.06 29.26
N ASP A 50 13.48 0.61 28.01
CA ASP A 50 14.45 -0.43 27.67
C ASP A 50 15.84 0.17 27.41
N GLY A 51 16.86 -0.42 28.03
CA GLY A 51 18.25 -0.08 27.80
C GLY A 51 18.84 -0.82 26.61
N LEU A 52 20.07 -0.43 26.24
CA LEU A 52 20.77 -1.04 25.10
C LEU A 52 21.02 -2.54 25.29
N THR A 53 21.32 -2.98 26.51
CA THR A 53 21.60 -4.40 26.80
C THR A 53 20.34 -5.25 26.64
N GLU A 54 19.20 -4.77 27.12
CA GLU A 54 17.91 -5.46 26.97
C GLU A 54 17.52 -5.57 25.49
N ILE A 55 17.80 -4.54 24.69
CA ILE A 55 17.55 -4.54 23.24
C ILE A 55 18.47 -5.55 22.52
N GLU A 56 19.76 -5.59 22.86
CA GLU A 56 20.70 -6.55 22.29
C GLU A 56 20.29 -8.00 22.61
N GLU A 57 19.87 -8.26 23.86
CA GLU A 57 19.36 -9.57 24.27
C GLU A 57 18.07 -9.93 23.52
N PHE A 58 17.15 -8.97 23.35
CA PHE A 58 15.93 -9.18 22.57
C PHE A 58 16.24 -9.58 21.13
N ILE A 59 17.16 -8.88 20.46
CA ILE A 59 17.58 -9.18 19.09
C ILE A 59 18.17 -10.59 19.00
N VAL A 60 19.06 -10.96 19.92
CA VAL A 60 19.67 -12.30 19.95
C VAL A 60 18.63 -13.39 20.20
N ASN A 61 17.70 -13.17 21.14
CA ASN A 61 16.72 -14.17 21.53
C ASN A 61 15.61 -14.36 20.50
N THR A 62 15.27 -13.32 19.75
CA THR A 62 14.23 -13.36 18.70
C THR A 62 14.80 -13.61 17.30
N GLU A 63 16.14 -13.59 17.16
CA GLU A 63 16.87 -13.80 15.90
C GLU A 63 16.48 -12.80 14.79
N ILE A 64 16.00 -11.62 15.16
CA ILE A 64 15.61 -10.58 14.19
C ILE A 64 16.83 -9.87 13.59
N THR A 65 16.63 -9.33 12.39
CA THR A 65 17.66 -8.68 11.58
C THR A 65 17.30 -7.24 11.20
N TYR A 66 16.02 -6.84 11.32
CA TYR A 66 15.64 -5.44 11.14
C TYR A 66 16.21 -4.52 12.23
N PRO A 67 16.56 -3.27 11.90
CA PRO A 67 17.14 -2.34 12.87
C PRO A 67 16.14 -1.94 13.96
N CYS A 68 16.60 -1.95 15.21
CA CYS A 68 15.88 -1.47 16.39
C CYS A 68 16.48 -0.15 16.88
N PHE A 69 15.63 0.85 17.10
CA PHE A 69 15.99 2.19 17.51
C PHE A 69 15.51 2.46 18.94
N PRO A 70 16.43 2.57 19.91
CA PRO A 70 16.07 3.01 21.25
C PRO A 70 15.59 4.46 21.19
N THR A 71 14.47 4.74 21.84
CA THR A 71 13.95 6.11 21.99
C THR A 71 14.64 6.87 23.12
N GLY A 72 15.32 6.16 24.04
CA GLY A 72 15.97 6.79 25.19
C GLY A 72 14.96 7.55 26.05
N HIS A 73 15.17 8.85 26.26
CA HIS A 73 14.20 9.71 26.95
C HIS A 73 13.26 10.47 26.00
N ALA A 74 13.31 10.18 24.71
CA ALA A 74 12.45 10.81 23.71
C ALA A 74 11.09 10.08 23.67
N GLU A 75 10.19 10.46 24.58
CA GLU A 75 8.80 9.96 24.62
C GLU A 75 7.92 10.55 23.49
N ASP A 76 8.43 11.55 22.78
CA ASP A 76 7.72 12.28 21.74
C ASP A 76 7.23 11.37 20.61
N VAL A 77 7.97 10.32 20.26
CA VAL A 77 7.55 9.36 19.22
C VAL A 77 6.38 8.49 19.69
N PHE A 78 6.40 7.95 20.91
CA PHE A 78 5.29 7.16 21.44
C PHE A 78 4.04 8.03 21.63
N ALA A 79 4.21 9.26 22.11
CA ALA A 79 3.12 10.21 22.23
C ALA A 79 2.53 10.64 20.87
N TYR A 80 3.38 10.82 19.86
CA TYR A 80 2.95 11.21 18.51
C TYR A 80 2.07 10.15 17.84
N TYR A 81 2.40 8.87 18.02
CA TYR A 81 1.61 7.74 17.50
C TYR A 81 0.54 7.23 18.48
N ASP A 82 0.32 7.92 19.61
CA ASP A 82 -0.64 7.53 20.66
C ASP A 82 -0.47 6.08 21.16
N ILE A 83 0.79 5.66 21.30
CA ILE A 83 1.15 4.29 21.71
C ILE A 83 0.92 4.14 23.22
N SER A 84 -0.18 3.47 23.58
CA SER A 84 -0.55 3.20 24.99
C SER A 84 -0.28 1.76 25.44
N TYR A 85 0.03 0.86 24.49
CA TYR A 85 0.41 -0.52 24.76
C TYR A 85 1.30 -1.07 23.62
N THR A 86 1.98 -2.17 23.89
CA THR A 86 2.82 -2.88 22.90
C THR A 86 2.43 -4.36 22.78
N PRO A 87 2.59 -4.98 21.61
CA PRO A 87 3.09 -4.38 20.37
C PRO A 87 2.03 -3.55 19.64
N GLN A 88 2.49 -2.60 18.83
CA GLN A 88 1.66 -1.94 17.81
C GLN A 88 2.47 -1.78 16.52
N VAL A 89 1.83 -2.03 15.38
CA VAL A 89 2.45 -1.92 14.06
C VAL A 89 1.74 -0.86 13.24
N TYR A 90 2.52 -0.03 12.55
CA TYR A 90 2.04 0.99 11.63
C TYR A 90 2.78 0.89 10.30
N ILE A 91 2.10 1.22 9.21
CA ILE A 91 2.70 1.37 7.89
C ILE A 91 2.68 2.83 7.50
N VAL A 92 3.83 3.36 7.11
CA VAL A 92 4.02 4.71 6.61
C VAL A 92 4.41 4.62 5.13
N CYS A 93 3.56 5.18 4.27
CA CYS A 93 3.84 5.35 2.84
C CYS A 93 3.45 6.75 2.38
N ASP A 94 3.80 7.11 1.13
CA ASP A 94 3.78 8.46 0.54
C ASP A 94 3.10 9.60 1.31
N TYR A 95 1.79 9.53 1.51
CA TYR A 95 1.01 10.55 2.23
C TYR A 95 0.12 9.98 3.33
N MET A 96 0.32 8.71 3.70
CA MET A 96 -0.57 8.00 4.62
C MET A 96 0.23 7.26 5.69
N VAL A 97 -0.26 7.40 6.92
CA VAL A 97 0.08 6.53 8.03
C VAL A 97 -1.16 5.69 8.29
N SER A 98 -1.00 4.37 8.34
CA SER A 98 -2.12 3.47 8.67
C SER A 98 -2.61 3.70 10.10
N GLU A 99 -3.78 3.17 10.44
CA GLU A 99 -4.08 2.87 11.85
C GLU A 99 -3.16 1.74 12.35
N SER A 100 -3.17 1.46 13.65
CA SER A 100 -2.47 0.28 14.16
C SER A 100 -3.08 -0.99 13.57
N ILE A 101 -2.25 -1.80 12.93
CA ILE A 101 -2.67 -3.07 12.32
C ILE A 101 -2.14 -4.27 13.10
N PRO A 102 -2.89 -5.38 13.14
CA PRO A 102 -2.36 -6.62 13.71
C PRO A 102 -1.31 -7.23 12.77
N PHE A 103 -0.32 -7.93 13.34
CA PHE A 103 0.82 -8.44 12.58
C PHE A 103 0.44 -9.35 11.39
N PHE A 104 -0.65 -10.12 11.52
CA PHE A 104 -1.12 -11.02 10.45
C PHE A 104 -1.75 -10.30 9.25
N GLN A 105 -2.03 -9.00 9.36
CA GLN A 105 -2.54 -8.17 8.26
C GLN A 105 -1.45 -7.31 7.58
N ILE A 106 -0.19 -7.39 8.04
CA ILE A 106 0.89 -6.56 7.50
C ILE A 106 1.00 -6.72 5.98
N VAL A 107 1.12 -7.95 5.48
CA VAL A 107 1.33 -8.21 4.04
C VAL A 107 0.18 -7.67 3.19
N GLU A 108 -1.07 -7.92 3.60
CA GLU A 108 -2.26 -7.40 2.90
C GLU A 108 -2.27 -5.86 2.87
N ASN A 109 -1.78 -5.21 3.92
CA ASN A 109 -1.75 -3.76 3.97
C ASN A 109 -0.57 -3.13 3.21
N LEU A 110 0.54 -3.87 3.09
CA LEU A 110 1.70 -3.43 2.31
C LEU A 110 1.40 -3.30 0.82
N ASP A 111 0.50 -4.14 0.28
CA ASP A 111 0.07 -4.07 -1.13
C ASP A 111 -0.56 -2.71 -1.51
N TYR A 112 -1.10 -1.96 -0.54
CA TYR A 112 -1.62 -0.61 -0.78
C TYR A 112 -0.53 0.47 -0.84
N CYS A 113 0.65 0.17 -0.32
CA CYS A 113 1.76 1.10 -0.18
C CYS A 113 2.91 0.83 -1.16
N PHE A 114 3.08 -0.40 -1.64
CA PHE A 114 4.04 -0.67 -2.71
C PHE A 114 3.53 -0.15 -4.05
N PRO A 115 4.38 0.55 -4.83
CA PRO A 115 4.07 0.82 -6.21
C PRO A 115 4.01 -0.55 -6.91
N THR A 116 2.81 -1.03 -7.26
CA THR A 116 2.67 -2.24 -8.08
C THR A 116 3.66 -2.18 -9.23
N GLU A 117 4.60 -3.12 -9.32
CA GLU A 117 5.57 -3.21 -10.42
C GLU A 117 4.82 -3.20 -11.77
N ILE A 118 4.67 -2.01 -12.34
CA ILE A 118 4.42 -1.89 -13.77
C ILE A 118 5.80 -2.11 -14.39
N LYS A 119 6.07 -3.37 -14.78
CA LYS A 119 6.98 -3.60 -15.91
C LYS A 119 6.45 -2.75 -17.05
N ASN A 120 7.12 -1.62 -17.29
CA ASN A 120 6.84 -0.73 -18.42
C ASN A 120 7.12 -1.48 -19.74
N ILE A 121 6.15 -2.28 -20.15
CA ILE A 121 5.62 -2.20 -21.50
C ILE A 121 4.25 -1.58 -21.28
N ASP A 122 4.18 -0.25 -21.33
CA ASP A 122 2.94 0.49 -21.15
C ASP A 122 2.03 0.20 -22.35
N ILE A 123 1.22 -0.84 -22.19
CA ILE A 123 0.03 -1.13 -23.00
C ILE A 123 -1.18 -0.92 -22.08
N SER A 124 -1.22 0.17 -21.31
CA SER A 124 -2.42 0.55 -20.56
C SER A 124 -3.40 1.26 -21.50
N PRO A 125 -4.71 1.00 -21.40
CA PRO A 125 -5.73 1.83 -22.02
C PRO A 125 -5.56 3.29 -21.62
N ASP A 126 -5.47 4.16 -22.64
CA ASP A 126 -5.54 5.60 -22.42
C ASP A 126 -6.98 5.94 -22.10
N VAL A 127 -7.21 6.35 -20.85
CA VAL A 127 -8.50 6.81 -20.36
C VAL A 127 -8.37 8.28 -20.01
N TYR A 128 -9.03 9.15 -20.77
CA TYR A 128 -9.02 10.59 -20.55
C TYR A 128 -10.40 11.19 -20.73
N SER A 129 -10.63 12.36 -20.15
CA SER A 129 -11.91 13.06 -20.23
C SER A 129 -11.74 14.45 -20.78
N ASN A 130 -12.70 14.89 -21.60
CA ASN A 130 -12.81 16.26 -22.06
C ASN A 130 -14.28 16.71 -21.94
N PHE A 131 -14.53 17.76 -21.16
CA PHE A 131 -15.90 18.19 -20.80
C PHE A 131 -16.74 17.00 -20.27
N GLU A 132 -17.91 16.76 -20.85
CA GLU A 132 -18.87 15.69 -20.50
C GLU A 132 -18.59 14.34 -21.18
N GLN A 133 -17.43 14.20 -21.84
CA GLN A 133 -17.06 13.02 -22.62
C GLN A 133 -15.87 12.28 -22.00
N LEU A 134 -15.95 10.96 -22.00
CA LEU A 134 -14.87 10.05 -21.61
C LEU A 134 -14.38 9.26 -22.82
N TYR A 135 -13.08 9.28 -23.04
CA TYR A 135 -12.39 8.60 -24.13
C TYR A 135 -11.62 7.41 -23.57
N ILE A 136 -11.74 6.26 -24.24
CA ILE A 136 -11.12 5.02 -23.81
C ILE A 136 -10.51 4.34 -25.03
N ASN A 137 -9.18 4.31 -25.09
CA ASN A 137 -8.42 3.62 -26.14
C ASN A 137 -8.05 2.21 -25.68
N ASN A 138 -8.33 1.18 -26.48
CA ASN A 138 -7.85 -0.17 -26.24
C ASN A 138 -6.50 -0.40 -26.97
N PRO A 139 -5.36 -0.43 -26.26
CA PRO A 139 -4.06 -0.64 -26.88
C PRO A 139 -3.68 -2.12 -26.95
N TYR A 140 -4.50 -3.01 -26.36
CA TYR A 140 -4.25 -4.43 -26.34
C TYR A 140 -4.50 -5.06 -27.71
N GLY A 141 -3.85 -6.21 -27.94
CA GLY A 141 -4.09 -7.05 -29.12
C GLY A 141 -5.36 -7.90 -29.02
N GLU A 142 -6.16 -7.73 -27.98
CA GLU A 142 -7.39 -8.47 -27.70
C GLU A 142 -8.55 -7.54 -27.28
N PRO A 143 -9.81 -7.96 -27.44
CA PRO A 143 -10.95 -7.18 -26.97
C PRO A 143 -10.92 -6.99 -25.45
N VAL A 144 -11.44 -5.85 -24.99
CA VAL A 144 -11.59 -5.56 -23.56
C VAL A 144 -13.01 -5.19 -23.21
N ILE A 145 -13.44 -5.61 -22.02
CA ILE A 145 -14.72 -5.22 -21.43
C ILE A 145 -14.46 -4.05 -20.50
N VAL A 146 -15.07 -2.92 -20.80
CA VAL A 146 -15.00 -1.72 -19.97
C VAL A 146 -16.31 -1.53 -19.24
N SER A 147 -16.26 -1.42 -17.92
CA SER A 147 -17.40 -1.13 -17.05
C SER A 147 -17.16 0.19 -16.33
N ILE A 148 -18.12 1.09 -16.40
CA ILE A 148 -18.04 2.43 -15.82
C ILE A 148 -19.02 2.50 -14.67
N TYR A 149 -18.55 2.97 -13.52
CA TYR A 149 -19.32 3.12 -12.29
C TYR A 149 -19.26 4.57 -11.83
N ASP A 150 -20.34 5.06 -11.21
CA ASP A 150 -20.26 6.28 -10.41
C ASP A 150 -19.62 5.99 -9.04
N ILE A 151 -19.36 7.05 -8.27
CA ILE A 151 -18.78 6.93 -6.92
C ILE A 151 -19.62 6.11 -5.93
N THR A 152 -20.89 5.87 -6.22
CA THR A 152 -21.77 5.05 -5.36
C THR A 152 -21.70 3.57 -5.70
N GLY A 153 -20.91 3.21 -6.73
CA GLY A 153 -20.80 1.83 -7.22
C GLY A 153 -21.89 1.45 -8.22
N ARG A 154 -22.74 2.39 -8.67
CA ARG A 154 -23.76 2.09 -9.67
C ARG A 154 -23.12 2.01 -11.05
N GLN A 155 -23.32 0.89 -11.76
CA GLN A 155 -22.84 0.75 -13.13
C GLN A 155 -23.61 1.70 -14.07
N ILE A 156 -22.89 2.61 -14.70
CA ILE A 156 -23.39 3.61 -15.65
C ILE A 156 -23.36 3.05 -17.07
N ASN A 157 -22.30 2.33 -17.43
CA ASN A 157 -22.16 1.75 -18.76
C ASN A 157 -21.29 0.50 -18.73
N ARG A 158 -21.45 -0.37 -19.74
CA ARG A 158 -20.58 -1.51 -20.00
C ARG A 158 -20.45 -1.73 -21.50
N ILE A 159 -19.24 -1.62 -22.01
CA ILE A 159 -18.93 -1.69 -23.44
C ILE A 159 -17.83 -2.71 -23.72
N ASN A 160 -17.80 -3.23 -24.94
CA ASN A 160 -16.70 -4.04 -25.45
C ASN A 160 -15.93 -3.20 -26.48
N ILE A 161 -14.61 -3.08 -26.31
CA ILE A 161 -13.73 -2.33 -27.19
C ILE A 161 -12.80 -3.32 -27.89
N ASN A 162 -12.89 -3.42 -29.22
CA ASN A 162 -11.99 -4.29 -29.98
C ASN A 162 -10.54 -3.77 -29.95
N PRO A 163 -9.55 -4.60 -30.31
CA PRO A 163 -8.14 -4.19 -30.36
C PRO A 163 -7.94 -2.91 -31.18
N GLN A 164 -7.10 -2.00 -30.67
CA GLN A 164 -6.70 -0.76 -31.36
C GLN A 164 -7.88 0.17 -31.72
N GLN A 165 -8.98 0.09 -30.97
CA GLN A 165 -10.13 0.98 -31.13
C GLN A 165 -10.26 1.94 -29.95
N GLU A 166 -10.76 3.13 -30.25
CA GLU A 166 -11.21 4.11 -29.25
C GLU A 166 -12.74 4.05 -29.14
N GLN A 167 -13.26 4.23 -27.93
CA GLN A 167 -14.68 4.48 -27.67
C GLN A 167 -14.86 5.79 -26.91
N ILE A 168 -15.94 6.49 -27.26
CA ILE A 168 -16.37 7.73 -26.61
C ILE A 168 -17.64 7.45 -25.84
N ILE A 169 -17.65 7.83 -24.56
CA ILE A 169 -18.82 7.77 -23.69
C ILE A 169 -19.30 9.19 -23.43
N ASP A 170 -20.47 9.48 -23.96
CA ASP A 170 -21.14 10.78 -23.84
C ASP A 170 -22.14 10.81 -22.68
N ASN A 171 -22.62 12.02 -22.37
CA ASN A 171 -23.67 12.29 -21.38
C ASN A 171 -23.29 11.91 -19.93
N LEU A 172 -22.01 11.99 -19.59
CA LEU A 172 -21.58 11.91 -18.19
C LEU A 172 -21.84 13.23 -17.49
N LYS A 173 -22.19 13.17 -16.20
CA LYS A 173 -22.48 14.39 -15.44
C LYS A 173 -21.17 15.15 -15.19
N PRO A 174 -21.09 16.46 -15.49
CA PRO A 174 -19.91 17.25 -15.17
C PRO A 174 -19.68 17.33 -13.66
N ASN A 175 -18.45 17.64 -13.25
CA ASN A 175 -17.99 17.70 -11.86
C ASN A 175 -18.26 16.41 -11.04
N ASN A 176 -18.21 15.24 -11.68
CA ASN A 176 -18.37 13.94 -11.02
C ASN A 176 -17.17 13.03 -11.25
N ILE A 177 -16.94 12.14 -10.29
CA ILE A 177 -15.92 11.10 -10.37
C ILE A 177 -16.57 9.80 -10.88
N TYR A 178 -15.87 9.12 -11.77
CA TYR A 178 -16.23 7.81 -12.28
C TYR A 178 -15.07 6.83 -12.09
N ILE A 179 -15.41 5.58 -11.84
CA ILE A 179 -14.48 4.46 -11.78
C ILE A 179 -14.64 3.64 -13.05
N VAL A 180 -13.55 3.46 -13.79
CA VAL A 180 -13.51 2.73 -15.05
C VAL A 180 -12.72 1.45 -14.82
N ASN A 181 -13.40 0.32 -14.92
CA ASN A 181 -12.79 -1.00 -14.82
C ASN A 181 -12.67 -1.59 -16.22
N ILE A 182 -11.47 -2.04 -16.58
CA ILE A 182 -11.16 -2.61 -17.89
C ILE A 182 -10.66 -4.02 -17.65
N LEU A 183 -11.42 -5.00 -18.13
CA LEU A 183 -11.09 -6.42 -18.04
C LEU A 183 -10.73 -6.94 -19.43
N SER A 184 -9.50 -7.40 -19.59
CA SER A 184 -9.07 -8.10 -20.81
C SER A 184 -9.54 -9.55 -20.83
N GLU A 185 -9.57 -10.19 -22.01
CA GLU A 185 -9.86 -11.62 -22.12
C GLU A 185 -8.81 -12.49 -21.40
N SER A 186 -7.55 -12.04 -21.37
CA SER A 186 -6.48 -12.66 -20.57
C SER A 186 -6.66 -12.51 -19.05
N GLY A 187 -7.70 -11.81 -18.58
CA GLY A 187 -8.03 -11.66 -17.17
C GLY A 187 -7.31 -10.50 -16.47
N VAL A 188 -6.63 -9.63 -17.21
CA VAL A 188 -6.00 -8.41 -16.67
C VAL A 188 -7.09 -7.41 -16.33
N LEU A 189 -7.14 -6.99 -15.07
CA LEU A 189 -8.05 -5.96 -14.58
C LEU A 189 -7.29 -4.65 -14.36
N THR A 190 -7.65 -3.60 -15.09
CA THR A 190 -7.15 -2.24 -14.87
C THR A 190 -8.27 -1.36 -14.35
N ASN A 191 -8.01 -0.60 -13.28
CA ASN A 191 -8.97 0.35 -12.71
C ASN A 191 -8.43 1.77 -12.86
N LYS A 192 -9.26 2.70 -13.34
CA LYS A 192 -8.91 4.13 -13.46
C LYS A 192 -10.00 4.99 -12.82
N LYS A 193 -9.57 5.96 -12.03
CA LYS A 193 -10.43 7.04 -11.52
C LYS A 193 -10.37 8.22 -12.48
N VAL A 194 -11.53 8.69 -12.94
CA VAL A 194 -11.61 9.82 -13.87
C VAL A 194 -12.54 10.89 -13.31
N LEU A 195 -12.11 12.15 -13.37
CA LEU A 195 -12.93 13.31 -13.04
C LEU A 195 -13.43 13.96 -14.33
N ILE A 196 -14.74 13.92 -14.55
CA ILE A 196 -15.40 14.66 -15.65
C ILE A 196 -15.54 16.11 -15.19
N LYS A 197 -14.97 17.04 -15.96
CA LYS A 197 -14.97 18.48 -15.63
C LYS A 197 -16.19 19.17 -16.23
#